data_AF-A0A376Q1U9-F1
#
_entry.id   AF-A0A376Q1U9-F1
#
_cell.length_a   1.000
_cell.length_b   1.000
_cell.length_c   1.000
_cell.angle_alpha   90.00
_cell.angle_beta   90.00
_cell.angle_gamma   90.00
#
_symmetry.space_group_name_H-M   'P 1'
#
loop_
_entity.id
_entity.type
_entity.pdbx_description
1 polymer ?
#
loop_
_entity_poly.entity_id
_entity_poly.type
_entity_poly.pdbx_seq_one_letter_code
_entity_poly.pdbx_strand_id
1 'polypeptide(L)'
;MDSDISAIKLSELTENDVIEHCRLRNNAGAGPATVSHDVSYLGSVLDAAKPVYGINYTSNPAKSARPYLLKLGLIGKSNRRNRRPASDDA
;
A
#
# COMPACT_ATOMS: atom_id res chain seq x y z
N MET A 1 10.49 -0.94 -12.54
CA MET A 1 11.34 -0.19 -11.60
C MET A 1 10.96 -0.65 -10.22
N ASP A 2 11.94 -1.10 -9.45
CA ASP A 2 11.74 -1.45 -8.06
C ASP A 2 11.56 -0.18 -7.23
N SER A 3 10.88 -0.29 -6.10
CA SER A 3 10.72 0.84 -5.20
C SER A 3 11.78 0.79 -4.12
N ASP A 4 12.57 1.86 -4.02
CA ASP A 4 13.64 2.02 -3.06
C ASP A 4 13.16 2.42 -1.64
N ILE A 5 11.86 2.25 -1.35
CA ILE A 5 11.29 2.56 -0.03
C ILE A 5 12.00 1.82 1.12
N SER A 6 12.57 0.65 0.82
CA SER A 6 13.33 -0.16 1.78
C SER A 6 14.71 0.42 2.13
N ALA A 7 15.27 1.28 1.28
CA ALA A 7 16.55 1.94 1.50
C ALA A 7 16.43 3.22 2.35
N ILE A 8 15.20 3.73 2.53
CA ILE A 8 14.93 4.95 3.28
C ILE A 8 14.94 4.62 4.77
N LYS A 9 15.69 5.41 5.56
CA LYS A 9 15.66 5.27 7.02
C LYS A 9 14.27 5.59 7.53
N LEU A 10 13.81 4.84 8.53
CA LEU A 10 12.47 5.06 9.08
C LEU A 10 12.27 6.48 9.63
N SER A 11 13.31 7.14 10.15
CA SER A 11 13.26 8.54 10.61
C SER A 11 13.06 9.56 9.48
N GLU A 12 13.35 9.17 8.24
CA GLU A 12 13.28 10.02 7.04
C GLU A 12 12.12 9.61 6.13
N LEU A 13 11.42 8.51 6.42
CA LEU A 13 10.31 8.00 5.62
C LEU A 13 9.11 8.95 5.69
N THR A 14 8.75 9.52 4.54
CA THR A 14 7.65 10.48 4.41
C THR A 14 6.39 9.84 3.81
N GLU A 15 5.25 10.55 3.88
CA GLU A 15 4.05 10.13 3.16
C GLU A 15 4.27 10.09 1.64
N ASN A 16 5.11 10.98 1.10
CA ASN A 16 5.39 11.05 -0.33
C ASN A 16 6.13 9.80 -0.82
N ASP A 17 7.06 9.28 -0.02
CA ASP A 17 7.77 8.03 -0.35
C ASP A 17 6.82 6.84 -0.42
N VAL A 18 5.84 6.79 0.49
CA VAL A 18 4.77 5.77 0.46
C VAL A 18 3.90 5.93 -0.77
N ILE A 19 3.53 7.16 -1.12
CA ILE A 19 2.71 7.44 -2.31
C ILE A 19 3.44 7.02 -3.59
N GLU A 20 4.73 7.34 -3.70
CA GLU A 20 5.53 6.98 -4.86
C GLU A 20 5.73 5.46 -4.96
N HIS A 21 5.98 4.79 -3.83
CA HIS A 21 5.99 3.32 -3.78
C HIS A 21 4.70 2.72 -4.35
N CYS A 22 3.54 3.24 -3.92
CA CYS A 22 2.24 2.76 -4.40
C CYS A 22 2.04 3.01 -5.90
N ARG A 23 2.50 4.16 -6.43
CA ARG A 23 2.49 4.46 -7.86
C ARG A 23 3.34 3.46 -8.65
N LEU A 24 4.57 3.19 -8.19
CA LEU A 24 5.46 2.23 -8.82
C LEU A 24 4.87 0.82 -8.83
N ARG A 25 4.28 0.38 -7.72
CA ARG A 25 3.59 -0.92 -7.61
C ARG A 25 2.42 -1.03 -8.58
N ASN A 26 1.60 0.02 -8.67
CA ASN A 26 0.48 0.06 -9.61
C ASN A 26 0.98 0.03 -11.08
N ASN A 27 2.03 0.79 -11.40
CA ASN A 27 2.65 0.80 -12.73
C ASN A 27 3.31 -0.55 -13.09
N ALA A 28 3.77 -1.30 -12.09
CA ALA A 28 4.27 -2.67 -12.25
C ALA A 28 3.14 -3.71 -12.42
N GLY A 29 1.87 -3.30 -12.43
CA GLY A 29 0.71 -4.16 -12.67
C GLY A 29 -0.02 -4.63 -11.40
N ALA A 30 0.37 -4.16 -10.21
CA ALA A 30 -0.39 -4.46 -9.00
C ALA A 30 -1.73 -3.73 -9.01
N GLY A 31 -2.84 -4.46 -8.87
CA GLY A 31 -4.17 -3.84 -8.80
C GLY A 31 -4.39 -3.05 -7.51
N PRO A 32 -5.38 -2.13 -7.47
CA PRO A 32 -5.66 -1.28 -6.30
C PRO A 32 -5.92 -2.04 -4.99
N ALA A 33 -6.43 -3.27 -5.07
CA ALA A 33 -6.62 -4.14 -3.90
C ALA A 33 -5.28 -4.68 -3.36
N THR A 34 -4.36 -5.04 -4.25
CA THR A 34 -3.01 -5.50 -3.88
C THR A 34 -2.23 -4.37 -3.23
N VAL A 35 -2.21 -3.19 -3.86
CA VAL A 35 -1.54 -2.00 -3.31
C VAL A 35 -2.18 -1.60 -1.97
N SER A 36 -3.51 -1.75 -1.82
CA SER A 36 -4.17 -1.54 -0.53
C SER A 36 -3.66 -2.48 0.56
N HIS A 37 -3.41 -3.75 0.26
CA HIS A 37 -2.84 -4.69 1.22
C HIS A 37 -1.39 -4.33 1.57
N ASP A 38 -0.58 -3.95 0.59
CA ASP A 38 0.81 -3.53 0.79
C ASP A 38 0.89 -2.36 1.78
N VAL A 39 0.04 -1.33 1.58
CA VAL A 39 -0.03 -0.16 2.47
C VAL A 39 -0.50 -0.52 3.88
N SER A 40 -1.47 -1.43 4.00
CA SER A 40 -1.94 -1.91 5.30
C SER A 40 -0.84 -2.68 6.04
N TYR A 41 -0.11 -3.56 5.36
CA TYR A 41 1.01 -4.29 5.94
C TYR A 41 2.13 -3.34 6.38
N LEU A 42 2.52 -2.41 5.51
CA LEU A 42 3.50 -1.37 5.84
C LEU A 42 3.07 -0.60 7.08
N GLY A 43 1.82 -0.13 7.13
CA GLY A 43 1.27 0.55 8.30
C GLY A 43 1.41 -0.25 9.60
N SER A 44 1.08 -1.54 9.58
CA SER A 44 1.22 -2.40 10.76
C SER A 44 2.67 -2.59 11.20
N VAL A 45 3.60 -2.75 10.26
CA VAL A 45 5.04 -2.84 10.58
C VAL A 45 5.55 -1.55 11.20
N LEU A 46 5.14 -0.39 10.65
CA LEU A 46 5.52 0.91 11.19
C LEU A 46 4.92 1.16 12.58
N ASP A 47 3.70 0.72 12.87
CA ASP A 47 3.14 0.79 14.22
C ASP A 47 3.96 -0.02 15.24
N ALA A 48 4.52 -1.16 14.82
CA ALA A 48 5.36 -1.99 15.66
C ALA A 48 6.76 -1.39 15.89
N ALA A 49 7.21 -0.43 15.07
CA ALA A 49 8.56 0.15 15.13
C ALA A 49 8.91 0.70 16.52
N LYS A 50 7.99 1.44 17.14
CA LYS A 50 8.20 2.02 18.48
C LYS A 50 8.13 0.97 19.61
N PRO A 51 7.05 0.19 19.78
CA PRO A 51 6.92 -0.74 20.91
C PRO A 51 7.87 -1.94 20.82
N VAL A 52 8.25 -2.39 19.61
CA VAL A 52 9.09 -3.59 19.43
C VAL A 52 10.57 -3.24 19.32
N TYR A 53 10.90 -2.17 18.60
CA TYR A 53 12.29 -1.84 18.26
C TYR A 53 12.78 -0.55 18.93
N GLY A 54 11.93 0.16 19.68
CA GLY A 54 12.31 1.41 20.35
C GLY A 54 12.56 2.58 19.39
N ILE A 55 12.18 2.46 18.11
CA ILE A 55 12.43 3.49 17.10
C ILE A 55 11.37 4.58 17.22
N ASN A 56 11.80 5.78 17.60
CA ASN A 56 10.93 6.95 17.63
C ASN A 56 10.90 7.62 16.27
N TYR A 57 9.70 7.74 15.71
CA TYR A 57 9.42 8.48 14.49
C TYR A 57 8.07 9.21 14.65
N THR A 58 7.88 10.31 13.91
CA THR A 58 6.83 11.31 14.20
C THR A 58 5.41 10.77 14.11
N SER A 59 5.10 10.07 13.03
CA SER A 59 3.77 9.55 12.73
C SER A 59 3.90 8.46 11.66
N ASN A 60 2.91 7.57 11.57
CA ASN A 60 2.88 6.49 10.58
C ASN A 60 2.60 7.04 9.17
N PRO A 61 3.62 7.19 8.29
CA PRO A 61 3.42 7.78 6.96
C PRO A 61 2.49 6.93 6.09
N ALA A 62 2.46 5.60 6.27
CA ALA A 62 1.56 4.73 5.51
C ALA A 62 0.08 4.96 5.86
N LYS A 63 -0.22 5.24 7.12
CA LYS A 63 -1.58 5.62 7.54
C LYS A 63 -1.94 7.02 7.06
N SER A 64 -1.03 7.98 7.20
CA SER A 64 -1.22 9.37 6.75
C SER A 64 -1.42 9.49 5.24
N ALA A 65 -0.72 8.66 4.45
CA ALA A 65 -0.82 8.63 2.99
C ALA A 65 -2.14 8.01 2.48
N ARG A 66 -2.78 7.14 3.27
CA ARG A 66 -3.96 6.36 2.86
C ARG A 66 -5.12 7.18 2.26
N PRO A 67 -5.57 8.30 2.85
CA PRO A 67 -6.61 9.13 2.23
C PRO A 67 -6.19 9.72 0.87
N TYR A 68 -4.90 10.03 0.68
CA TYR A 68 -4.38 10.53 -0.60
C TYR A 68 -4.34 9.41 -1.64
N LEU A 69 -3.89 8.22 -1.27
CA LEU A 69 -3.88 7.04 -2.14
C LEU A 69 -5.29 6.69 -2.64
N LEU A 70 -6.30 6.80 -1.78
CA LEU A 70 -7.71 6.64 -2.15
C LEU A 70 -8.16 7.70 -3.17
N LYS A 71 -7.83 8.98 -2.92
CA LYS A 71 -8.15 10.08 -3.84
C LYS A 71 -7.47 9.92 -5.21
N LEU A 72 -6.25 9.36 -5.22
CA LEU A 72 -5.49 9.09 -6.45
C LEU A 72 -5.92 7.79 -7.16
N GLY A 73 -6.82 7.00 -6.59
CA GLY A 73 -7.27 5.73 -7.17
C GLY A 73 -6.21 4.63 -7.14
N LEU A 74 -5.10 4.82 -6.41
CA LEU A 74 -4.00 3.86 -6.30
C LEU A 74 -4.34 2.69 -5.37
N ILE A 75 -5.28 2.90 -4.44
CA ILE A 75 -5.82 1.85 -3.59
C ILE A 75 -7.35 1.83 -3.70
N GLY A 76 -7.94 0.65 -3.54
CA GLY A 76 -9.38 0.49 -3.66
C GLY A 76 -9.85 -0.93 -3.39
N LYS A 77 -11.17 -1.13 -3.36
CA LYS A 77 -11.75 -2.46 -3.24
C LYS A 77 -11.44 -3.28 -4.50
N SER A 78 -11.21 -4.58 -4.34
CA SER A 78 -11.12 -5.50 -5.47
C SER A 78 -12.37 -5.41 -6.33
N ASN A 79 -12.21 -5.37 -7.64
CA ASN A 79 -13.33 -5.52 -8.56
C ASN A 79 -14.02 -6.86 -8.30
N ARG A 80 -15.36 -6.90 -8.37
CA ARG A 80 -16.12 -8.16 -8.27
C ARG A 80 -15.68 -9.06 -9.43
N ARG A 81 -15.06 -10.19 -9.12
CA ARG A 81 -14.80 -11.24 -10.10
C ARG A 81 -16.14 -11.73 -10.64
N ASN A 82 -16.46 -11.40 -11.89
CA ASN A 82 -17.59 -12.03 -12.58
C ASN A 82 -17.14 -13.45 -12.95
N ARG A 83 -17.33 -14.41 -12.03
CA ARG A 83 -17.09 -15.82 -12.35
C ARG A 83 -18.14 -16.24 -13.37
N ARG A 84 -17.65 -16.77 -14.50
CA ARG A 84 -18.36 -17.29 -15.68
C ARG A 84 -19.81 -17.76 -15.41
N PRO A 85 -20.84 -17.36 -16.19
CA PRO A 85 -22.15 -18.01 -16.11
C PRO A 85 -21.96 -19.49 -16.44
N ALA A 86 -22.36 -20.38 -15.54
CA ALA A 86 -22.50 -21.79 -15.83
C ALA A 86 -23.95 -22.04 -16.18
N SER A 87 -24.22 -22.13 -17.47
CA SER A 87 -25.30 -22.93 -18.04
C SER A 87 -24.89 -23.19 -19.48
N ASP A 88 -23.99 -24.14 -19.62
CA ASP A 88 -23.82 -24.92 -20.83
C ASP A 88 -24.80 -26.08 -20.66
N ASP A 89 -26.05 -25.89 -21.07
CA ASP A 89 -26.99 -26.97 -21.29
C ASP A 89 -27.79 -26.60 -22.55
N ALA A 90 -27.70 -27.51 -23.52
CA ALA A 90 -28.22 -27.43 -24.88
C ALA A 90 -29.75 -27.54 -24.96
#